data_AF-A0A959J1R0-F1
#
_entry.id   AF-A0A959J1R0-F1
#
_cell.length_a   1.000
_cell.length_b   1.000
_cell.length_c   1.000
_cell.angle_alpha   90.00
_cell.angle_beta   90.00
_cell.angle_gamma   90.00
#
_symmetry.space_group_name_H-M   'P 1'
#
loop_
_entity.id
_entity.type
_entity.pdbx_description
1 polymer ?
#
loop_
_entity_poly.entity_id
_entity_poly.type
_entity_poly.pdbx_seq_one_letter_code
_entity_poly.pdbx_strand_id
1 'polypeptide(L)' 'QFRQRHKLLADSRRNGYDHLFRFTRKAAQLRAALGYSSAKKAKQELLRLEQEIDVAPSVFNKSWLQQKIRDLIEGRL' A
#
# COMPACT_ATOMS: atom_id res chain seq x y z
N GLN A 1 -0.73 -6.95 -34.88
CA GLN A 1 0.02 -6.79 -33.60
C GLN A 1 -0.62 -5.80 -32.59
N PHE A 2 -1.92 -5.50 -32.65
CA PHE A 2 -2.57 -4.54 -31.73
C PHE A 2 -3.25 -5.19 -30.50
N ARG A 3 -3.84 -6.39 -30.62
CA ARG A 3 -4.57 -7.06 -29.53
C ARG A 3 -3.70 -7.42 -28.32
N GLN A 4 -2.42 -7.73 -28.51
CA GLN A 4 -1.52 -8.08 -27.40
C GLN A 4 -1.17 -6.85 -26.54
N ARG A 5 -1.02 -5.66 -27.14
CA ARG A 5 -0.76 -4.41 -26.41
C ARG A 5 -1.93 -4.01 -25.50
N HIS A 6 -3.18 -4.21 -25.96
CA HIS A 6 -4.35 -3.92 -25.13
C HIS A 6 -4.46 -4.84 -23.90
N LYS A 7 -4.07 -6.12 -24.01
CA LYS A 7 -4.03 -7.04 -22.86
C LYS A 7 -3.01 -6.61 -21.82
N LEU A 8 -1.77 -6.30 -22.24
CA LEU A 8 -0.71 -5.85 -21.33
C LEU A 8 -1.08 -4.56 -20.56
N LEU A 9 -1.78 -3.63 -21.22
CA LEU A 9 -2.29 -2.41 -20.58
C LEU A 9 -3.43 -2.70 -19.59
N ALA A 10 -4.34 -3.61 -19.94
CA ALA A 10 -5.42 -4.03 -19.05
C ALA A 10 -4.88 -4.75 -17.80
N ASP A 11 -3.90 -5.63 -17.98
CA ASP A 11 -3.26 -6.37 -16.89
C ASP A 11 -2.46 -5.44 -15.97
N SER A 12 -1.72 -4.48 -16.54
CA SER A 12 -1.02 -3.45 -15.75
C SER A 12 -1.98 -2.60 -14.91
N ARG A 13 -3.12 -2.19 -15.49
CA ARG A 13 -4.16 -1.46 -14.76
C ARG A 13 -4.77 -2.30 -13.64
N ARG A 14 -5.12 -3.56 -13.93
CA ARG A 14 -5.68 -4.46 -12.92
C ARG A 14 -4.71 -4.67 -11.75
N ASN A 15 -3.46 -4.97 -12.05
CA ASN A 15 -2.42 -5.20 -11.05
C ASN A 15 -2.17 -3.95 -10.18
N GLY A 16 -2.16 -2.76 -10.78
CA GLY A 16 -2.00 -1.52 -10.02
C GLY A 16 -3.11 -1.27 -9.01
N TYR A 17 -4.37 -1.56 -9.40
CA TYR A 17 -5.53 -1.36 -8.52
C TYR A 17 -5.60 -2.44 -7.44
N ASP A 18 -5.29 -3.69 -7.80
CA ASP A 18 -5.22 -4.80 -6.86
C ASP A 18 -4.16 -4.54 -5.79
N HIS A 19 -2.98 -4.03 -6.16
CA HIS A 19 -1.96 -3.63 -5.20
C HIS A 19 -2.41 -2.47 -4.31
N LEU A 20 -2.99 -1.42 -4.88
CA LEU A 20 -3.52 -0.29 -4.10
C LEU A 20 -4.53 -0.78 -3.08
N PHE A 21 -5.54 -1.54 -3.51
CA PHE A 21 -6.58 -2.06 -2.63
C PHE A 21 -6.00 -2.95 -1.52
N ARG A 22 -5.10 -3.88 -1.88
CA ARG A 22 -4.43 -4.77 -0.93
C ARG A 22 -3.67 -3.98 0.14
N PHE A 23 -2.89 -2.99 -0.27
CA PHE A 23 -2.08 -2.21 0.66
C PHE A 23 -2.91 -1.24 1.50
N THR A 24 -3.95 -0.61 0.94
CA THR A 24 -4.89 0.20 1.71
C THR A 24 -5.62 -0.63 2.77
N ARG A 25 -6.04 -1.86 2.43
CA ARG A 25 -6.66 -2.78 3.40
C ARG A 25 -5.70 -3.14 4.53
N LYS A 26 -4.45 -3.46 4.21
CA LYS A 26 -3.42 -3.78 5.23
C LYS A 26 -3.12 -2.57 6.12
N ALA A 27 -3.01 -1.36 5.55
CA ALA A 27 -2.85 -0.12 6.31
C ALA A 27 -4.03 0.13 7.26
N ALA A 28 -5.27 -0.11 6.82
CA ALA A 28 -6.47 0.05 7.66
C ALA A 28 -6.50 -0.96 8.83
N GLN A 29 -6.08 -2.21 8.59
CA GLN A 29 -5.96 -3.21 9.64
C GLN A 29 -4.90 -2.83 10.67
N LEU A 30 -3.73 -2.37 10.23
CA LEU A 30 -2.67 -1.89 11.12
C LEU A 30 -3.13 -0.67 11.93
N ARG A 31 -3.87 0.26 11.30
CA ARG A 31 -4.47 1.40 12.00
C ARG A 31 -5.41 0.94 13.11
N ALA A 32 -6.29 -0.02 12.85
CA ALA A 32 -7.19 -0.55 13.86
C ALA A 32 -6.43 -1.28 14.99
N ALA A 33 -5.32 -1.94 14.67
CA ALA A 33 -4.48 -2.65 15.63
C ALA A 33 -3.61 -1.72 16.51
N LEU A 34 -3.41 -0.45 16.13
CA LEU A 34 -2.63 0.52 16.92
C LEU A 34 -3.18 0.69 18.36
N GLY A 35 -4.50 0.55 18.55
CA GLY A 35 -5.13 0.65 19.88
C GLY A 35 -4.91 -0.57 20.78
N TYR A 36 -4.49 -1.70 20.23
CA TYR A 36 -4.39 -2.99 20.94
C TYR A 36 -2.96 -3.58 20.96
N SER A 37 -2.09 -3.12 20.07
CA SER A 37 -0.71 -3.57 19.95
C SER A 37 0.27 -2.58 20.59
N SER A 38 1.45 -3.06 21.00
CA SER A 38 2.51 -2.15 21.45
C SER A 38 2.90 -1.22 20.29
N ALA A 39 3.01 0.08 20.58
CA ALA A 39 3.31 1.11 19.59
C ALA A 39 4.57 0.78 18.76
N LYS A 40 5.58 0.16 19.39
CA LYS A 40 6.81 -0.31 18.73
C LYS A 40 6.53 -1.35 17.65
N LYS A 41 5.70 -2.37 17.95
CA LYS A 41 5.39 -3.44 17.00
C LYS A 41 4.55 -2.92 15.84
N ALA A 42 3.54 -2.10 16.12
CA ALA A 42 2.70 -1.51 15.09
C ALA A 42 3.51 -0.58 14.15
N LYS A 43 4.44 0.21 14.70
CA LYS A 43 5.37 1.03 13.91
C LYS A 43 6.27 0.19 13.01
N GLN A 44 6.80 -0.94 13.51
CA GLN A 44 7.60 -1.85 12.68
C GLN A 44 6.80 -2.44 11.52
N GLU A 45 5.55 -2.84 11.76
CA GLU A 45 4.68 -3.37 10.70
C GLU A 45 4.32 -2.30 9.65
N LEU A 46 4.11 -1.05 10.07
CA LEU A 46 3.87 0.07 9.15
C LEU A 46 5.12 0.38 8.29
N LEU A 47 6.32 0.35 8.89
CA LEU A 47 7.58 0.52 8.14
C LEU A 47 7.81 -0.63 7.15
N ARG A 48 7.48 -1.86 7.54
CA ARG A 48 7.53 -3.02 6.63
C ARG A 48 6.54 -2.85 5.47
N LEU A 49 5.32 -2.38 5.76
CA LEU A 49 4.33 -2.10 4.72
C LEU A 49 4.80 -1.00 3.75
N GLU A 50 5.46 0.05 4.24
CA GLU A 50 6.06 1.09 3.41
C GLU A 50 7.11 0.51 2.45
N GLN A 51 7.99 -0.37 2.94
CA GLN A 51 8.97 -1.07 2.10
C GLN A 51 8.31 -1.99 1.07
N GLU A 52 7.28 -2.74 1.44
CA GLU A 52 6.53 -3.60 0.52
C GLU A 52 5.87 -2.80 -0.62
N ILE A 53 5.37 -1.60 -0.33
CA ILE A 53 4.82 -0.68 -1.34
C ILE A 53 5.94 -0.13 -2.22
N ASP A 54 7.13 0.08 -1.65
CA ASP A 54 8.24 0.65 -2.40
C ASP A 54 8.74 -0.29 -3.51
N VAL A 55 8.89 -1.57 -3.17
CA VAL A 55 9.35 -2.61 -4.11
C VAL A 55 8.24 -3.14 -5.03
N ALA A 56 6.98 -2.77 -4.79
CA ALA A 56 5.86 -3.23 -5.61
C ALA A 56 5.92 -2.62 -7.02
N PRO A 57 5.75 -3.44 -8.08
CA PRO A 57 6.03 -3.01 -9.46
C PRO A 57 5.08 -1.93 -9.97
N SER A 58 3.80 -2.00 -9.63
CA SER A 58 2.80 -1.00 -10.02
C SER A 58 1.79 -0.84 -8.90
N VAL A 59 1.75 0.33 -8.28
CA VAL A 59 0.74 0.70 -7.28
C VAL A 59 0.16 2.02 -7.76
N PHE A 60 -1.13 2.04 -8.12
CA PHE A 60 -1.75 3.33 -8.44
C PHE A 60 -1.69 4.24 -7.23
N ASN A 61 -1.41 5.51 -7.47
CA ASN A 61 -1.31 6.52 -6.42
C ASN A 61 -0.34 6.13 -5.29
N LYS A 62 0.77 5.44 -5.62
CA LYS A 62 1.81 5.03 -4.67
C LYS A 62 2.20 6.15 -3.70
N SER A 63 2.44 7.35 -4.22
CA SER A 63 2.85 8.52 -3.43
C SER A 63 1.80 8.92 -2.37
N TRP A 64 0.52 8.90 -2.72
CA TRP A 64 -0.57 9.19 -1.78
C TRP A 64 -0.63 8.12 -0.68
N LEU A 65 -0.52 6.85 -1.04
CA LEU A 65 -0.56 5.75 -0.09
C LEU A 65 0.65 5.79 0.87
N GLN A 66 1.85 6.05 0.34
CA GLN A 66 3.06 6.24 1.14
C GLN A 66 2.92 7.41 2.11
N GLN A 67 2.33 8.53 1.67
CA GLN A 67 2.05 9.65 2.57
C GLN A 67 1.13 9.22 3.72
N LYS A 68 0.03 8.52 3.43
CA LYS A 68 -0.90 8.05 4.47
C LYS A 68 -0.27 7.07 5.46
N ILE A 69 0.65 6.23 5.01
CA ILE A 69 1.40 5.34 5.90
C ILE A 69 2.37 6.12 6.77
N ARG A 70 3.04 7.13 6.22
CA ARG A 70 3.88 8.03 7.02
C ARG A 70 3.08 8.81 8.06
N ASP A 71 1.90 9.31 7.70
CA ASP A 71 0.99 9.98 8.64
C ASP A 71 0.61 9.03 9.81
N LEU A 72 0.38 7.74 9.53
CA LEU A 72 0.13 6.71 10.55
C LEU A 72 1.35 6.44 11.45
N ILE A 73 2.56 6.41 10.88
CA ILE A 73 3.81 6.18 11.61
C ILE A 73 4.12 7.35 12.55
N GLU A 74 3.86 8.57 12.09
CA GLU A 74 4.11 9.81 12.83
C GLU A 74 2.97 10.17 13.79
N GLY A 75 1.83 9.47 13.72
CA GLY A 75 0.67 9.69 14.57
C GLY A 75 -0.08 11.00 14.25
N ARG A 76 -0.07 11.45 12.99
CA ARG A 76 -0.61 12.75 12.54
C ARG A 76 -2.01 12.66 11.91
N LEU A 77 -2.81 11.65 12.26
CA LEU A 77 -4.17 11.46 11.73
C LEU A 77 -5.26 11.95 12.68
#